data_AF-A0A2R6HWU1-F1
#
_entry.id   AF-A0A2R6HWU1-F1
#
_cell.length_a   1.000
_cell.length_b   1.000
_cell.length_c   1.000
_cell.angle_alpha   90.00
_cell.angle_beta   90.00
_cell.angle_gamma   90.00
#
_symmetry.space_group_name_H-M   'P 1'
#
loop_
_entity.id
_entity.type
_entity.pdbx_description
1 polymer ?
#
loop_
_entity_poly.entity_id
_entity_poly.type
_entity_poly.pdbx_seq_one_letter_code
_entity_poly.pdbx_strand_id
1 'polypeptide(L)'
;MDLTHARVARERDRVRADPAVVPLINETRDALGDAFETDVDHVTPAQYRDAVDAVFADGDVAVNVAALAGLLRDLDVSDDYPGFVVDEILGRELAATIAGGRPLSLLAEATFHFADVQTHGDADDAAGDDDLRAALAAGFQTRLPGWDWTAAESPFAVEPPGDVE
;
A
#
# COMPACT_ATOMS: atom_id res chain seq x y z
N MET A 1 8.59 -20.02 3.04
CA MET A 1 9.47 -18.84 2.91
C MET A 1 10.42 -18.78 4.10
N ASP A 2 11.69 -18.40 3.89
CA ASP A 2 12.67 -18.14 4.97
C ASP A 2 13.14 -16.69 4.88
N LEU A 3 12.81 -15.85 5.88
CA LEU A 3 13.09 -14.42 5.89
C LEU A 3 14.42 -14.12 6.56
N THR A 4 15.38 -13.75 5.72
CA THR A 4 16.67 -13.20 6.13
C THR A 4 16.75 -11.74 5.71
N HIS A 5 17.68 -10.98 6.29
CA HIS A 5 17.96 -9.61 5.87
C HIS A 5 18.18 -9.50 4.34
N ALA A 6 18.94 -10.44 3.77
CA ALA A 6 19.18 -10.47 2.32
C ALA A 6 17.90 -10.73 1.52
N ARG A 7 16.93 -11.49 2.06
CA ARG A 7 15.63 -11.68 1.40
C ARG A 7 14.77 -10.43 1.50
N VAL A 8 14.71 -9.78 2.66
CA VAL A 8 14.00 -8.50 2.84
C VAL A 8 14.53 -7.44 1.86
N ALA A 9 15.86 -7.31 1.71
CA ALA A 9 16.45 -6.40 0.74
C ALA A 9 16.06 -6.72 -0.71
N ARG A 10 15.99 -8.00 -1.09
CA ARG A 10 15.51 -8.40 -2.42
C ARG A 10 14.03 -8.09 -2.62
N GLU A 11 13.19 -8.29 -1.61
CA GLU A 11 11.77 -7.92 -1.71
C GLU A 11 11.59 -6.41 -1.85
N ARG A 12 12.35 -5.60 -1.09
CA ARG A 12 12.41 -4.14 -1.30
C ARG A 12 12.72 -3.82 -2.75
N ASP A 13 13.78 -4.41 -3.31
CA ASP A 13 14.22 -4.10 -4.67
C ASP A 13 13.18 -4.49 -5.74
N ARG A 14 12.42 -5.57 -5.51
CA ARG A 14 11.30 -5.95 -6.38
C ARG A 14 10.16 -4.95 -6.31
N VAL A 15 9.67 -4.66 -5.10
CA VAL A 15 8.60 -3.66 -4.88
C VAL A 15 9.00 -2.33 -5.49
N ARG A 16 10.21 -1.86 -5.19
CA ARG A 16 10.77 -0.59 -5.68
C ARG A 16 10.87 -0.49 -7.21
N ALA A 17 10.99 -1.62 -7.91
CA ALA A 17 11.21 -1.68 -9.35
C ALA A 17 9.94 -2.03 -10.15
N ASP A 18 8.84 -2.38 -9.50
CA ASP A 18 7.60 -2.76 -10.20
C ASP A 18 7.02 -1.54 -10.95
N PRO A 19 6.97 -1.60 -12.30
CA PRO A 19 6.51 -0.48 -13.10
C PRO A 19 4.99 -0.27 -13.05
N ALA A 20 4.21 -1.24 -12.59
CA ALA A 20 2.74 -1.18 -12.57
C ALA A 20 2.21 -0.39 -11.37
N VAL A 21 2.98 -0.30 -10.27
CA VAL A 21 2.49 0.28 -9.01
C VAL A 21 2.22 1.78 -9.13
N VAL A 22 3.11 2.55 -9.75
CA VAL A 22 2.94 4.01 -9.86
C VAL A 22 1.74 4.41 -10.73
N PRO A 23 1.54 3.84 -11.93
CA PRO A 23 0.31 4.02 -12.69
C PRO A 23 -0.94 3.70 -11.86
N LEU A 24 -0.97 2.54 -11.19
CA LEU A 24 -2.10 2.13 -10.37
C LEU A 24 -2.38 3.08 -9.19
N ILE A 25 -1.33 3.62 -8.55
CA ILE A 25 -1.49 4.67 -7.52
C ILE A 25 -2.20 5.89 -8.11
N ASN A 26 -1.77 6.36 -9.28
CA ASN A 26 -2.34 7.56 -9.88
C ASN A 26 -3.77 7.34 -10.39
N GLU A 27 -4.07 6.17 -10.96
CA GLU A 27 -5.44 5.77 -11.33
C GLU A 27 -6.34 5.68 -10.10
N THR A 28 -5.84 5.08 -9.02
CA THR A 28 -6.55 5.04 -7.73
C THR A 28 -6.81 6.44 -7.18
N ARG A 29 -5.84 7.36 -7.30
CA ARG A 29 -5.98 8.76 -6.86
C ARG A 29 -7.00 9.52 -7.69
N ASP A 30 -6.99 9.36 -9.01
CA ASP A 30 -7.99 9.97 -9.90
C ASP A 30 -9.39 9.49 -9.51
N ALA A 31 -9.57 8.18 -9.37
CA ALA A 31 -10.86 7.59 -9.04
C ALA A 31 -11.36 7.98 -7.63
N LEU A 32 -10.46 8.10 -6.64
CA LEU A 32 -10.81 8.60 -5.31
C LEU A 32 -11.11 10.11 -5.34
N GLY A 33 -10.34 10.89 -6.11
CA GLY A 33 -10.55 12.32 -6.30
C GLY A 33 -11.94 12.61 -6.85
N ASP A 34 -12.33 11.90 -7.91
CA ASP A 34 -13.67 11.95 -8.49
C ASP A 34 -14.75 11.54 -7.47
N ALA A 35 -14.55 10.45 -6.73
CA ALA A 35 -15.53 9.93 -5.78
C ALA A 35 -15.75 10.85 -4.56
N PHE A 36 -14.71 11.56 -4.12
CA PHE A 36 -14.76 12.47 -2.97
C PHE A 36 -14.86 13.95 -3.37
N GLU A 37 -15.00 14.25 -4.66
CA GLU A 37 -15.04 15.62 -5.21
C GLU A 37 -13.86 16.47 -4.72
N THR A 38 -12.65 15.91 -4.76
CA THR A 38 -11.41 16.52 -4.26
C THR A 38 -10.26 16.33 -5.24
N ASP A 39 -9.26 17.21 -5.19
CA ASP A 39 -8.07 17.10 -6.01
C ASP A 39 -6.99 16.32 -5.25
N VAL A 40 -6.38 15.34 -5.92
CA VAL A 40 -5.32 14.52 -5.36
C VAL A 40 -4.18 14.47 -6.36
N ASP A 41 -3.08 15.14 -6.04
CA ASP A 41 -1.93 15.23 -6.94
C ASP A 41 -1.42 13.84 -7.35
N HIS A 42 -0.97 13.68 -8.59
CA HIS A 42 -0.26 12.49 -9.02
C HIS A 42 1.12 12.38 -8.38
N VAL A 43 1.63 11.16 -8.28
CA VAL A 43 3.00 10.88 -7.81
C VAL A 43 3.92 10.47 -8.93
N THR A 44 5.20 10.74 -8.71
CA THR A 44 6.30 10.34 -9.58
C THR A 44 6.91 9.01 -9.14
N PRO A 45 7.56 8.27 -10.05
CA PRO A 45 8.34 7.10 -9.67
C PRO A 45 9.49 7.39 -8.69
N ALA A 46 9.99 8.62 -8.61
CA ALA A 46 11.01 8.99 -7.63
C ALA A 46 10.43 9.02 -6.22
N GLN A 47 9.30 9.71 -6.03
CA GLN A 47 8.59 9.77 -4.75
C GLN A 47 8.17 8.38 -4.27
N TYR A 48 7.69 7.52 -5.17
CA TYR A 48 7.38 6.13 -4.85
C TYR A 48 8.60 5.37 -4.32
N ARG A 49 9.75 5.45 -5.01
CA ARG A 49 10.98 4.77 -4.61
C ARG A 49 11.48 5.26 -3.25
N ASP A 50 11.41 6.57 -3.00
CA ASP A 50 11.80 7.14 -1.71
C ASP A 50 10.87 6.66 -0.58
N ALA A 51 9.56 6.54 -0.84
CA ALA A 51 8.60 5.99 0.11
C ALA A 51 8.86 4.51 0.40
N VAL A 52 9.19 3.70 -0.62
CA VAL A 52 9.60 2.30 -0.45
C VAL A 52 10.86 2.22 0.41
N ASP A 53 11.87 3.02 0.10
CA ASP A 53 13.12 3.04 0.86
C ASP A 53 12.87 3.45 2.33
N ALA A 54 11.95 4.38 2.59
CA ALA A 54 11.55 4.78 3.94
C ALA A 54 10.80 3.67 4.72
N VAL A 55 9.88 2.95 4.07
CA VAL A 55 9.15 1.82 4.70
C VAL A 55 10.11 0.70 5.06
N PHE A 56 11.03 0.36 4.16
CA PHE A 56 11.99 -0.73 4.38
C PHE A 56 13.16 -0.35 5.31
N ALA A 57 13.28 0.92 5.70
CA ALA A 57 14.26 1.37 6.71
C ALA A 57 13.83 1.00 8.15
N ASP A 58 12.52 0.82 8.39
CA ASP A 58 12.01 0.25 9.64
C ASP A 58 12.06 -1.27 9.56
N GLY A 59 12.98 -1.90 10.29
CA GLY A 59 13.22 -3.34 10.20
C GLY A 59 12.03 -4.22 10.58
N ASP A 60 11.22 -3.78 11.55
CA ASP A 60 10.05 -4.53 12.02
C ASP A 60 8.92 -4.45 10.98
N VAL A 61 8.74 -3.29 10.34
CA VAL A 61 7.80 -3.15 9.21
C VAL A 61 8.32 -3.91 7.99
N ALA A 62 9.60 -3.75 7.65
CA ALA A 62 10.22 -4.30 6.45
C ALA A 62 10.11 -5.83 6.37
N VAL A 63 10.31 -6.53 7.49
CA VAL A 63 10.20 -7.99 7.52
C VAL A 63 8.77 -8.47 7.26
N ASN A 64 7.76 -7.76 7.77
CA ASN A 64 6.35 -8.08 7.57
C ASN A 64 5.90 -7.76 6.14
N VAL A 65 6.27 -6.59 5.60
CA VAL A 65 6.02 -6.22 4.20
C VAL A 65 6.64 -7.25 3.25
N ALA A 66 7.89 -7.64 3.49
CA ALA A 66 8.56 -8.66 2.68
C ALA A 66 7.89 -10.04 2.76
N ALA A 67 7.36 -10.41 3.94
CA ALA A 67 6.62 -11.65 4.14
C ALA A 67 5.34 -11.66 3.30
N LEU A 68 4.49 -10.66 3.51
CA LEU A 68 3.18 -10.54 2.90
C LEU A 68 3.29 -10.42 1.38
N ALA A 69 4.18 -9.56 0.89
CA ALA A 69 4.40 -9.38 -0.54
C ALA A 69 4.92 -10.66 -1.22
N GLY A 70 5.83 -11.38 -0.55
CA GLY A 70 6.32 -12.63 -1.09
C GLY A 70 5.32 -13.79 -0.98
N LEU A 71 4.40 -13.76 0.00
CA LEU A 71 3.31 -14.74 0.11
C LEU A 71 2.31 -14.53 -1.02
N LEU A 72 1.85 -13.30 -1.23
CA LEU A 72 0.92 -12.94 -2.31
C LEU A 72 1.46 -13.35 -3.68
N ARG A 73 2.70 -12.97 -4.00
CA ARG A 73 3.33 -13.34 -5.28
C ARG A 73 3.43 -14.85 -5.52
N ASP A 74 3.60 -15.63 -4.45
CA ASP A 74 3.74 -17.09 -4.56
C ASP A 74 2.36 -17.79 -4.40
N LEU A 75 1.27 -17.04 -4.15
CA LEU A 75 -0.07 -17.56 -3.88
C LEU A 75 -0.87 -17.66 -5.17
N ASP A 76 -1.51 -18.82 -5.36
CA ASP A 76 -2.27 -19.10 -6.56
C ASP A 76 -3.45 -20.03 -6.25
N VAL A 77 -4.53 -19.90 -7.03
CA VAL A 77 -5.72 -20.77 -6.96
C VAL A 77 -6.24 -21.03 -8.37
N SER A 78 -6.72 -22.26 -8.60
CA SER A 78 -7.20 -22.66 -9.92
C SER A 78 -8.37 -21.79 -10.39
N ASP A 79 -8.23 -21.28 -11.62
CA ASP A 79 -9.19 -20.40 -12.30
C ASP A 79 -9.55 -19.13 -11.52
N ASP A 80 -8.65 -18.67 -10.63
CA ASP A 80 -8.87 -17.50 -9.79
C ASP A 80 -10.25 -17.54 -9.10
N TYR A 81 -10.51 -18.66 -8.41
CA TYR A 81 -11.84 -18.98 -7.90
C TYR A 81 -12.37 -17.87 -6.96
N PRO A 82 -13.48 -17.18 -7.27
CA PRO A 82 -13.93 -15.98 -6.51
C PRO A 82 -14.35 -16.23 -5.05
N GLY A 83 -14.38 -17.49 -4.61
CA GLY A 83 -14.60 -17.84 -3.19
C GLY A 83 -13.30 -18.06 -2.41
N PHE A 84 -12.15 -18.00 -3.07
CA PHE A 84 -10.84 -17.90 -2.45
C PHE A 84 -10.59 -16.43 -2.11
N VAL A 85 -10.19 -16.17 -0.87
CA VAL A 85 -10.11 -14.81 -0.31
C VAL A 85 -8.86 -14.63 0.55
N VAL A 86 -7.89 -15.51 0.40
CA VAL A 86 -6.69 -15.50 1.26
C VAL A 86 -5.72 -14.42 0.81
N ASP A 87 -5.58 -14.29 -0.50
CA ASP A 87 -4.98 -13.16 -1.21
C ASP A 87 -5.58 -11.82 -0.76
N GLU A 88 -6.90 -11.68 -0.71
CA GLU A 88 -7.60 -10.49 -0.21
C GLU A 88 -7.26 -10.14 1.24
N ILE A 89 -7.19 -11.17 2.10
CA ILE A 89 -6.78 -10.99 3.50
C ILE A 89 -5.32 -10.51 3.58
N LEU A 90 -4.44 -11.09 2.77
CA LEU A 90 -3.02 -10.75 2.76
C LEU A 90 -2.76 -9.38 2.13
N GLY A 91 -3.48 -9.02 1.06
CA GLY A 91 -3.41 -7.73 0.37
C GLY A 91 -3.87 -6.60 1.28
N ARG A 92 -5.03 -6.76 1.94
CA ARG A 92 -5.51 -5.80 2.94
C ARG A 92 -4.51 -5.61 4.08
N GLU A 93 -3.94 -6.70 4.60
CA GLU A 93 -2.94 -6.64 5.67
C GLU A 93 -1.62 -5.99 5.22
N LEU A 94 -1.19 -6.24 3.97
CA LEU A 94 -0.02 -5.61 3.37
C LEU A 94 -0.21 -4.10 3.25
N ALA A 95 -1.37 -3.65 2.75
CA ALA A 95 -1.71 -2.23 2.63
C ALA A 95 -1.67 -1.54 4.00
N ALA A 96 -2.31 -2.12 5.02
CA ALA A 96 -2.26 -1.64 6.41
C ALA A 96 -0.84 -1.56 6.95
N THR A 97 -0.04 -2.60 6.75
CA THR A 97 1.34 -2.70 7.25
C THR A 97 2.22 -1.60 6.66
N ILE A 98 2.10 -1.33 5.35
CA ILE A 98 2.82 -0.24 4.67
C ILE A 98 2.39 1.12 5.23
N ALA A 99 1.09 1.36 5.36
CA ALA A 99 0.54 2.62 5.84
C ALA A 99 0.94 2.94 7.29
N GLY A 100 1.04 1.91 8.13
CA GLY A 100 1.49 2.01 9.52
C GLY A 100 0.34 2.15 10.53
N GLY A 101 0.46 3.10 11.46
CA GLY A 101 -0.52 3.28 12.53
C GLY A 101 -1.88 3.80 12.06
N ARG A 102 -2.87 3.75 12.96
CA ARG A 102 -4.14 4.47 12.73
C ARG A 102 -3.88 5.99 12.75
N PRO A 103 -4.57 6.78 11.92
CA PRO A 103 -5.70 6.37 11.06
C PRO A 103 -5.29 5.77 9.71
N LEU A 104 -4.03 5.89 9.29
CA LEU A 104 -3.58 5.57 7.92
C LEU A 104 -3.79 4.11 7.54
N SER A 105 -3.56 3.15 8.44
CA SER A 105 -3.85 1.75 8.13
C SER A 105 -5.30 1.52 7.75
N LEU A 106 -6.26 2.21 8.38
CA LEU A 106 -7.68 1.96 8.08
C LEU A 106 -8.04 2.47 6.69
N LEU A 107 -7.48 3.63 6.34
CA LEU A 107 -7.62 4.19 5.01
C LEU A 107 -7.00 3.26 3.97
N ALA A 108 -5.81 2.71 4.23
CA ALA A 108 -5.16 1.78 3.33
C ALA A 108 -5.94 0.47 3.14
N GLU A 109 -6.50 -0.10 4.22
CA GLU A 109 -7.37 -1.29 4.12
C GLU A 109 -8.60 -1.03 3.24
N ALA A 110 -9.22 0.15 3.39
CA ALA A 110 -10.38 0.53 2.59
C ALA A 110 -9.99 0.83 1.12
N THR A 111 -8.88 1.54 0.91
CA THR A 111 -8.36 1.85 -0.42
C THR A 111 -7.92 0.59 -1.16
N PHE A 112 -7.42 -0.44 -0.46
CA PHE A 112 -7.04 -1.71 -1.07
C PHE A 112 -8.20 -2.32 -1.87
N HIS A 113 -9.36 -2.53 -1.25
CA HIS A 113 -10.53 -3.08 -1.96
C HIS A 113 -11.06 -2.16 -3.08
N PHE A 114 -10.76 -0.87 -3.02
CA PHE A 114 -11.12 0.07 -4.10
C PHE A 114 -10.13 0.01 -5.28
N ALA A 115 -8.84 -0.15 -4.99
CA ALA A 115 -7.80 -0.33 -5.99
C ALA A 115 -7.90 -1.72 -6.66
N ASP A 116 -8.26 -2.73 -5.88
CA ASP A 116 -8.37 -4.12 -6.34
C ASP A 116 -9.41 -4.29 -7.45
N VAL A 117 -10.57 -3.63 -7.33
CA VAL A 117 -11.61 -3.62 -8.39
C VAL A 117 -11.09 -3.05 -9.72
N GLN A 118 -10.01 -2.26 -9.70
CA GLN A 118 -9.40 -1.65 -10.88
C GLN A 118 -8.22 -2.47 -11.42
N THR A 119 -7.69 -3.41 -10.64
CA THR A 119 -6.67 -4.34 -11.11
C THR A 119 -7.31 -5.53 -11.82
N HIS A 120 -6.73 -5.91 -12.94
CA HIS A 120 -7.08 -7.13 -13.66
C HIS A 120 -5.78 -7.87 -13.97
N GLY A 121 -5.62 -9.07 -13.42
CA GLY A 121 -4.55 -9.98 -13.80
C GLY A 121 -4.74 -10.51 -15.23
N ASP A 122 -3.64 -10.90 -15.87
CA ASP A 122 -3.70 -11.71 -17.09
C ASP A 122 -3.99 -13.18 -16.73
N ALA A 123 -4.48 -13.97 -17.69
CA ALA A 123 -4.86 -15.38 -17.45
C ALA A 123 -3.69 -16.29 -17.01
N ASP A 124 -2.44 -15.83 -17.15
CA ASP A 124 -1.22 -16.53 -16.75
C ASP A 124 -0.59 -15.97 -15.46
N ASP A 125 -1.16 -14.90 -14.87
CA ASP A 125 -0.71 -14.32 -13.60
C ASP A 125 -1.15 -15.20 -12.42
N ALA A 126 -0.39 -15.18 -11.33
CA ALA A 126 -0.80 -15.86 -10.10
C ALA A 126 -1.97 -15.10 -9.47
N ALA A 127 -2.92 -15.81 -8.85
CA ALA A 127 -4.09 -15.17 -8.22
C ALA A 127 -3.74 -14.09 -7.18
N GLY A 128 -2.57 -14.15 -6.54
CA GLY A 128 -2.15 -13.10 -5.60
C GLY A 128 -1.35 -11.93 -6.19
N ASP A 129 -1.05 -11.91 -7.50
CA ASP A 129 -0.18 -10.90 -8.11
C ASP A 129 -0.88 -9.54 -8.31
N ASP A 130 -2.16 -9.53 -8.65
CA ASP A 130 -2.98 -8.32 -8.74
C ASP A 130 -3.28 -7.74 -7.35
N ASP A 131 -3.67 -8.58 -6.40
CA ASP A 131 -3.85 -8.21 -4.99
C ASP A 131 -2.56 -7.62 -4.38
N LEU A 132 -1.39 -8.16 -4.74
CA LEU A 132 -0.11 -7.57 -4.38
C LEU A 132 0.01 -6.13 -4.89
N ARG A 133 -0.29 -5.89 -6.17
CA ARG A 133 -0.18 -4.54 -6.77
C ARG A 133 -1.21 -3.59 -6.17
N ALA A 134 -2.45 -4.03 -5.97
CA ALA A 134 -3.50 -3.26 -5.31
C ALA A 134 -3.09 -2.86 -3.89
N ALA A 135 -2.53 -3.80 -3.12
CA ALA A 135 -2.05 -3.55 -1.76
C ALA A 135 -0.87 -2.57 -1.73
N LEU A 136 0.08 -2.70 -2.66
CA LEU A 136 1.19 -1.75 -2.80
C LEU A 136 0.67 -0.35 -3.15
N ALA A 137 -0.28 -0.25 -4.08
CA ALA A 137 -0.86 1.04 -4.45
C ALA A 137 -1.59 1.68 -3.25
N ALA A 138 -2.49 0.96 -2.61
CA ALA A 138 -3.25 1.43 -1.46
C ALA A 138 -2.36 1.81 -0.28
N GLY A 139 -1.40 0.95 0.08
CA GLY A 139 -0.46 1.19 1.17
C GLY A 139 0.39 2.43 0.94
N PHE A 140 1.05 2.54 -0.22
CA PHE A 140 1.94 3.67 -0.48
C PHE A 140 1.20 4.98 -0.71
N GLN A 141 0.00 4.97 -1.30
CA GLN A 141 -0.72 6.22 -1.56
C GLN A 141 -1.06 6.98 -0.27
N THR A 142 -1.22 6.29 0.86
CA THR A 142 -1.43 6.91 2.19
C THR A 142 -0.19 7.56 2.80
N ARG A 143 1.00 7.26 2.28
CA ARG A 143 2.27 7.86 2.74
C ARG A 143 2.78 8.95 1.82
N LEU A 144 2.36 8.91 0.56
CA LEU A 144 2.81 9.82 -0.48
C LEU A 144 2.04 11.16 -0.37
N PRO A 145 2.67 12.30 -0.71
CA PRO A 145 2.02 13.60 -0.68
C PRO A 145 0.86 13.68 -1.70
N GLY A 146 0.01 14.70 -1.59
CA GLY A 146 -1.03 15.02 -2.58
C GLY A 146 -2.43 15.17 -1.99
N TRP A 147 -2.67 14.68 -0.77
CA TRP A 147 -3.93 14.89 -0.06
C TRP A 147 -3.85 16.15 0.80
N ASP A 148 -4.73 17.12 0.54
CA ASP A 148 -4.79 18.40 1.26
C ASP A 148 -4.87 18.24 2.79
N TRP A 149 -5.64 17.28 3.27
CA TRP A 149 -5.82 17.05 4.72
C TRP A 149 -4.55 16.57 5.42
N THR A 150 -3.57 16.05 4.67
CA THR A 150 -2.25 15.64 5.18
C THR A 150 -1.18 16.74 5.05
N ALA A 151 -1.48 17.83 4.33
CA ALA A 151 -0.50 18.86 4.00
C ALA A 151 -0.26 19.88 5.13
N ALA A 152 -1.15 19.93 6.13
CA ALA A 152 -1.08 20.85 7.25
C ALA A 152 -1.29 20.14 8.59
N GLU A 153 -1.00 20.84 9.69
CA GLU A 153 -1.32 20.35 11.04
C GLU A 153 -2.82 20.10 11.19
N SER A 154 -3.17 19.07 11.96
CA SER A 154 -4.56 18.70 12.18
C SER A 154 -5.32 19.85 12.87
N PRO A 155 -6.46 20.32 12.31
CA PRO A 155 -7.27 21.36 12.94
C PRO A 155 -7.96 20.88 14.22
N PHE A 156 -7.86 19.58 14.53
CA PHE A 156 -8.38 18.96 15.74
C PHE A 156 -7.33 18.82 16.85
N ALA A 157 -6.09 19.26 16.63
CA ALA A 157 -5.07 19.29 17.67
C ALA A 157 -5.48 20.27 18.78
N VAL A 158 -5.43 19.80 20.03
CA VAL A 158 -5.69 20.62 21.22
C VAL A 158 -4.40 20.69 22.02
N GLU A 159 -3.95 21.91 22.33
CA GLU A 159 -2.79 22.11 23.18
C GLU A 159 -3.02 21.48 24.56
N PRO A 160 -2.03 20.77 25.12
CA PRO A 160 -2.15 20.29 26.49
C PRO A 160 -2.33 21.49 27.43
N PRO A 161 -3.13 21.35 28.50
CA PRO A 161 -3.28 22.42 29.48
C PRO A 161 -1.89 22.77 30.01
N GLY A 162 -1.50 24.04 29.88
CA GLY A 162 -0.21 24.52 30.39
C GLY A 162 -0.11 24.27 31.90
N ASP A 163 1.08 23.88 32.37
CA ASP A 163 1.34 23.71 33.80
C ASP A 163 1.00 25.03 34.51
N VAL A 164 -0.02 24.99 35.35
CA VAL A 164 -0.38 26.11 36.22
C VAL A 164 0.66 26.12 37.35
N GLU A 165 1.61 27.05 37.30
CA GLU A 165 2.56 27.32 38.40
C GLU A 165 1.86 27.64 39.73
#